data_AF-W9ICW8-F1
#
_entry.id   AF-W9ICW8-F1
#
_cell.length_a   1.000
_cell.length_b   1.000
_cell.length_c   1.000
_cell.angle_alpha   90.00
_cell.angle_beta   90.00
_cell.angle_gamma   90.00
#
_symmetry.space_group_name_H-M   'P 1'
#
loop_
_entity.id
_entity.type
_entity.pdbx_description
1 polymer ?
#
loop_
_entity_poly.entity_id
_entity_poly.type
_entity_poly.pdbx_seq_one_letter_code
_entity_poly.pdbx_strand_id
1 'polypeptide(L)'
;MTRTHKPAVAILGPTASGKTKLGVAVSKAFLGEVISVDSLQCYKPGSIITAKPEHDEIQDIPHHLIDYLQADEEPDDFIPLAINKMEDIISRNRIPVLVGGSTSLTIPLLQQALKHHYIILGIMLVPQPSNYQQLIETRGDAMVKQGLLAELRELRALEKTLLQGGRDFNRGVWKAIGYPEFSPYLDYDGVSDIKRDVLYHQGVTMMRASTLQYGFNQLEWLRHTLTPFLHQQKVATISLNVTDKQFWAAEVEGPALSMANQFFHGTHSVTPVPGKISNPRVVCLFGGSSSGNDPSHVKAAKDLSLELHRKNITLIYGGGMTGVMGAAASTLVALSGPSSVHGIVPAALAKFEENVTGQSHMSKFGSRTVVRDMHTRKRLMIEAVLNGGPGSGFVALSGGYGTMEELLEVTTWYQLGIHNCNVCVLNVDGFYDGLLDWVSKVSEKGFIGAKDRTIIQVASSAEGLVRCLEGKTQQSEQRRIEWI
;
A
#
# COMPACT_ATOMS: atom_id res chain seq x y z
N MET A 1 20.75 -16.87 33.36
CA MET A 1 20.74 -17.10 31.90
C MET A 1 20.52 -15.74 31.25
N THR A 2 21.58 -15.13 30.73
CA THR A 2 21.62 -13.75 30.22
C THR A 2 20.79 -13.59 28.95
N ARG A 3 19.69 -12.82 28.98
CA ARG A 3 18.94 -12.42 27.77
C ARG A 3 19.88 -11.58 26.89
N THR A 4 20.43 -12.16 25.84
CA THR A 4 21.39 -11.51 24.92
C THR A 4 20.76 -10.53 23.92
N HIS A 5 19.43 -10.40 23.92
CA HIS A 5 18.69 -9.62 22.93
C HIS A 5 17.73 -8.64 23.62
N LYS A 6 17.67 -7.40 23.11
CA LYS A 6 16.84 -6.31 23.65
C LYS A 6 15.49 -6.23 22.92
N PRO A 7 14.36 -6.54 23.56
CA PRO A 7 13.06 -6.55 22.88
C PRO A 7 12.56 -5.13 22.58
N ALA A 8 11.96 -4.92 21.41
CA ALA A 8 11.25 -3.70 21.04
C ALA A 8 10.06 -3.99 20.12
N VAL A 9 9.10 -3.07 20.06
CA VAL A 9 7.96 -3.12 19.13
C VAL A 9 8.03 -1.92 18.21
N ALA A 10 7.75 -2.10 16.92
CA ALA A 10 7.59 -1.02 15.96
C ALA A 10 6.19 -1.05 15.37
N ILE A 11 5.38 -0.01 15.62
CA ILE A 11 4.04 0.16 15.09
C ILE A 11 4.09 1.16 13.94
N LEU A 12 3.89 0.63 12.73
CA LEU A 12 4.17 1.29 11.47
C LEU A 12 2.90 1.33 10.62
N GLY A 13 2.72 2.38 9.83
CA GLY A 13 1.52 2.53 8.99
C GLY A 13 1.30 3.98 8.55
N PRO A 14 0.38 4.21 7.60
CA PRO A 14 0.18 5.54 7.06
C PRO A 14 -0.52 6.45 8.09
N THR A 15 -0.57 7.75 7.85
CA THR A 15 -1.32 8.69 8.70
C THR A 15 -2.78 8.27 8.88
N ALA A 16 -3.41 8.67 9.98
CA ALA A 16 -4.80 8.30 10.35
C ALA A 16 -5.10 6.79 10.53
N SER A 17 -4.11 5.89 10.49
CA SER A 17 -4.33 4.44 10.69
C SER A 17 -4.50 4.00 12.16
N GLY A 18 -4.39 4.90 13.14
CA GLY A 18 -4.55 4.57 14.56
C GLY A 18 -3.27 4.13 15.30
N LYS A 19 -2.08 4.41 14.73
CA LYS A 19 -0.78 4.03 15.31
C LYS A 19 -0.61 4.42 16.78
N THR A 20 -0.92 5.67 17.14
CA THR A 20 -0.83 6.19 18.50
C THR A 20 -1.67 5.36 19.47
N LYS A 21 -2.95 5.15 19.13
CA LYS A 21 -3.88 4.35 19.92
C LYS A 21 -3.34 2.94 20.18
N LEU A 22 -2.80 2.28 19.15
CA LEU A 22 -2.21 0.96 19.32
C LEU A 22 -0.91 1.00 20.13
N GLY A 23 -0.08 2.02 19.96
CA GLY A 23 1.16 2.21 20.71
C GLY A 23 0.93 2.32 22.21
N VAL A 24 -0.11 3.06 22.60
CA VAL A 24 -0.53 3.16 24.00
C VAL A 24 -1.08 1.83 24.51
N ALA A 25 -1.92 1.12 23.74
CA ALA A 25 -2.45 -0.19 24.14
C ALA A 25 -1.33 -1.23 24.36
N VAL A 26 -0.36 -1.32 23.45
CA VAL A 26 0.81 -2.20 23.59
C VAL A 26 1.66 -1.78 24.79
N SER A 27 1.91 -0.49 24.97
CA SER A 27 2.70 0.02 26.10
C SER A 27 2.05 -0.29 27.45
N LYS A 28 0.73 -0.19 27.56
CA LYS A 28 -0.02 -0.58 28.76
C LYS A 28 0.10 -2.08 29.06
N ALA A 29 -0.02 -2.92 28.03
CA ALA A 29 -0.01 -4.37 28.20
C ALA A 29 1.39 -4.92 28.56
N PHE A 30 2.46 -4.28 28.08
CA PHE A 30 3.83 -4.83 28.17
C PHE A 30 4.84 -3.90 28.86
N LEU A 31 4.37 -2.96 29.69
CA LEU A 31 5.22 -1.98 30.40
C LEU A 31 6.15 -1.22 29.43
N GLY A 32 5.58 -0.76 28.33
CA GLY A 32 6.29 -0.03 27.28
C GLY A 32 6.30 1.48 27.48
N GLU A 33 7.20 2.13 26.75
CA GLU A 33 7.23 3.58 26.57
C GLU A 33 7.32 3.90 25.08
N VAL A 34 6.60 4.93 24.64
CA VAL A 34 6.49 5.27 23.23
C VAL A 34 7.66 6.15 22.81
N ILE A 35 8.30 5.83 21.68
CA ILE A 35 9.21 6.72 20.98
C ILE A 35 8.54 7.12 19.67
N SER A 36 8.30 8.43 19.49
CA SER A 36 7.75 8.93 18.22
C SER A 36 8.76 8.79 17.09
N VAL A 37 8.31 8.23 15.97
CA VAL A 37 9.06 8.11 14.71
C VAL A 37 8.32 8.90 13.62
N ASP A 38 8.02 10.15 13.95
CA ASP A 38 7.41 11.14 13.06
C ASP A 38 8.32 12.37 12.96
N SER A 39 8.60 12.82 11.73
CA SER A 39 9.53 13.93 11.46
C SER A 39 8.93 15.31 11.74
N LEU A 40 7.65 15.39 12.12
CA LEU A 40 6.95 16.63 12.44
C LEU A 40 6.59 16.76 13.92
N GLN A 41 6.39 15.65 14.64
CA GLN A 41 6.03 15.69 16.06
C GLN A 41 7.18 16.16 16.98
N CYS A 42 8.41 16.25 16.46
CA CYS A 42 9.57 16.74 17.19
C CYS A 42 9.53 18.24 17.51
N TYR A 43 8.75 19.04 16.76
CA TYR A 43 8.66 20.49 16.91
C TYR A 43 7.75 20.88 18.06
N LYS A 44 8.19 21.78 18.95
CA LYS A 44 7.37 22.34 20.04
C LYS A 44 6.07 23.01 19.56
N PRO A 45 6.08 23.93 18.58
CA PRO A 45 4.83 24.52 18.08
C PRO A 45 4.10 23.55 17.13
N GLY A 46 2.82 23.85 16.86
CA GLY A 46 2.05 23.12 15.84
C GLY A 46 1.53 21.76 16.30
N SER A 47 1.02 21.65 17.52
CA SER A 47 0.52 20.38 18.07
C SER A 47 -0.63 19.77 17.27
N ILE A 48 -1.59 20.57 16.81
CA ILE A 48 -2.73 20.09 16.02
C ILE A 48 -2.27 19.71 14.61
N ILE A 49 -1.57 20.61 13.90
CA ILE A 49 -1.16 20.40 12.50
C ILE A 49 -0.21 19.20 12.34
N THR A 50 0.67 18.98 13.31
CA THR A 50 1.59 17.83 13.34
C THR A 50 0.98 16.58 13.96
N ALA A 51 -0.30 16.67 14.40
CA ALA A 51 -1.07 15.59 15.00
C ALA A 51 -0.33 14.89 16.15
N LYS A 52 0.17 15.69 17.09
CA LYS A 52 0.71 15.17 18.34
C LYS A 52 -0.40 14.50 19.15
N PRO A 53 -0.08 13.42 19.87
CA PRO A 53 -1.07 12.75 20.70
C PRO A 53 -1.55 13.68 21.82
N GLU A 54 -2.86 13.72 22.02
CA GLU A 54 -3.47 14.49 23.11
C GLU A 54 -3.28 13.79 24.47
N HIS A 55 -3.44 14.52 25.57
CA HIS A 55 -3.23 13.97 26.92
C HIS A 55 -4.14 12.77 27.23
N ASP A 56 -5.38 12.78 26.73
CA ASP A 56 -6.35 11.69 26.85
C ASP A 56 -5.98 10.47 25.98
N GLU A 57 -5.34 10.68 24.84
CA GLU A 57 -4.80 9.62 23.98
C GLU A 57 -3.56 8.97 24.59
N ILE A 58 -2.68 9.76 25.21
CA ILE A 58 -1.42 9.29 25.82
C ILE A 58 -1.68 8.34 27.00
N GLN A 59 -2.73 8.60 27.80
CA GLN A 59 -3.14 7.77 28.94
C GLN A 59 -1.99 7.43 29.91
N ASP A 60 -1.22 8.46 30.29
CA ASP A 60 -0.07 8.42 31.20
C ASP A 60 1.13 7.57 30.73
N ILE A 61 1.13 7.11 29.47
CA ILE A 61 2.29 6.42 28.89
C ILE A 61 3.37 7.44 28.52
N PRO A 62 4.62 7.31 28.99
CA PRO A 62 5.70 8.20 28.58
C PRO A 62 5.89 8.17 27.06
N HIS A 63 5.87 9.35 26.44
CA HIS A 63 6.19 9.56 25.02
C HIS A 63 7.50 10.35 24.91
N HIS A 64 8.42 9.84 24.09
CA HIS A 64 9.74 10.42 23.87
C HIS A 64 9.88 10.96 22.45
N LEU A 65 10.81 11.91 22.29
CA LEU A 65 11.13 12.57 21.01
C LEU A 65 9.97 13.35 20.39
N ILE A 66 9.10 13.87 21.25
CA ILE A 66 8.08 14.87 20.94
C ILE A 66 8.55 16.19 21.57
N ASP A 67 8.30 17.33 20.92
CA ASP A 67 8.53 18.68 21.49
C ASP A 67 9.97 19.00 21.91
N TYR A 68 10.99 18.44 21.26
CA TYR A 68 12.38 18.73 21.58
C TYR A 68 13.04 19.79 20.67
N LEU A 69 12.48 20.06 19.48
CA LEU A 69 12.97 21.06 18.53
C LEU A 69 12.16 22.36 18.57
N GLN A 70 12.81 23.49 18.33
CA GLN A 70 12.20 24.77 18.02
C GLN A 70 11.70 24.81 16.57
N ALA A 71 10.87 25.81 16.25
CA ALA A 71 10.11 25.87 15.00
C ALA A 71 10.95 25.80 13.71
N ASP A 72 12.16 26.34 13.73
CA ASP A 72 13.06 26.52 12.57
C ASP A 72 14.32 25.64 12.61
N GLU A 73 14.41 24.76 13.62
CA GLU A 73 15.46 23.76 13.76
C GLU A 73 15.23 22.56 12.84
N GLU A 74 16.28 21.79 12.55
CA GLU A 74 16.18 20.53 11.83
C GLU A 74 16.74 19.38 12.67
N PRO A 75 16.13 18.19 12.60
CA PRO A 75 16.63 17.01 13.31
C PRO A 75 17.86 16.44 12.59
N ASP A 76 19.06 16.83 13.02
CA ASP A 76 20.32 16.31 12.47
C ASP A 76 20.78 14.99 13.11
N ASP A 77 20.26 14.65 14.30
CA ASP A 77 20.76 13.58 15.16
C ASP A 77 19.65 12.64 15.70
N PHE A 78 18.49 12.61 15.02
CA PHE A 78 17.34 11.81 15.46
C PHE A 78 17.68 10.33 15.73
N ILE A 79 18.48 9.70 14.87
CA ILE A 79 18.80 8.26 14.98
C ILE A 79 19.62 7.97 16.26
N PRO A 80 20.76 8.65 16.51
CA PRO A 80 21.45 8.55 17.80
C PRO A 80 20.55 8.83 19.01
N LEU A 81 19.73 9.88 18.96
CA LEU A 81 18.82 10.24 20.07
C LEU A 81 17.80 9.13 20.35
N ALA A 82 17.18 8.56 19.31
CA ALA A 82 16.23 7.47 19.43
C ALA A 82 16.86 6.21 20.01
N ILE A 83 18.07 5.84 19.57
CA ILE A 83 18.79 4.68 20.14
C ILE A 83 19.12 4.91 21.60
N ASN A 84 19.63 6.09 21.98
CA ASN A 84 19.89 6.41 23.38
C ASN A 84 18.63 6.31 24.25
N LYS A 85 17.48 6.74 23.72
CA LYS A 85 16.19 6.57 24.41
C LYS A 85 15.75 5.12 24.50
N MET A 86 15.97 4.31 23.47
CA MET A 86 15.71 2.87 23.54
C MET A 86 16.58 2.19 24.61
N GLU A 87 17.85 2.58 24.76
CA GLU A 87 18.74 2.02 25.80
C GLU A 87 18.30 2.46 27.21
N ASP A 88 17.93 3.73 27.39
CA ASP A 88 17.40 4.25 28.65
C ASP A 88 16.13 3.50 29.09
N ILE A 89 15.17 3.30 28.17
CA ILE A 89 13.93 2.56 28.43
C ILE A 89 14.23 1.11 28.84
N ILE A 90 15.11 0.43 28.11
CA ILE A 90 15.54 -0.94 28.43
C ILE A 90 16.23 -1.02 29.80
N SER A 91 17.06 -0.03 30.14
CA SER A 91 17.77 0.02 31.44
C SER A 91 16.81 0.08 32.63
N ARG A 92 15.60 0.61 32.41
CA ARG A 92 14.49 0.68 33.39
C ARG A 92 13.58 -0.55 33.34
N ASN A 93 14.00 -1.63 32.68
CA ASN A 93 13.23 -2.87 32.45
C ASN A 93 11.87 -2.63 31.75
N ARG A 94 11.81 -1.63 30.88
CA ARG A 94 10.64 -1.31 30.05
C ARG A 94 10.91 -1.61 28.58
N ILE A 95 9.85 -1.65 27.78
CA ILE A 95 9.95 -1.99 26.35
C ILE A 95 9.85 -0.72 25.49
N PRO A 96 10.81 -0.44 24.59
CA PRO A 96 10.66 0.64 23.61
C PRO A 96 9.58 0.27 22.60
N VAL A 97 8.59 1.16 22.44
CA VAL A 97 7.53 1.05 21.44
C VAL A 97 7.69 2.18 20.44
N LEU A 98 8.28 1.87 19.29
CA LEU A 98 8.49 2.82 18.19
C LEU A 98 7.17 3.03 17.47
N VAL A 99 6.66 4.27 17.42
CA VAL A 99 5.36 4.58 16.80
C VAL A 99 5.54 5.65 15.74
N GLY A 100 5.27 5.33 14.47
CA GLY A 100 5.42 6.33 13.42
C GLY A 100 5.21 5.83 12.00
N GLY A 101 5.34 6.75 11.06
CA GLY A 101 5.17 6.48 9.63
C GLY A 101 6.13 7.27 8.75
N SER A 102 7.12 7.94 9.34
CA SER A 102 8.08 8.72 8.57
C SER A 102 8.98 7.79 7.75
N THR A 103 8.87 7.90 6.42
CA THR A 103 9.61 7.05 5.48
C THR A 103 11.12 7.29 5.55
N SER A 104 11.54 8.49 5.94
CA SER A 104 12.95 8.87 6.08
C SER A 104 13.58 8.43 7.41
N LEU A 105 12.80 8.31 8.49
CA LEU A 105 13.33 7.97 9.82
C LEU A 105 13.27 6.47 10.14
N THR A 106 12.23 5.79 9.65
CA THR A 106 11.90 4.43 10.10
C THR A 106 12.98 3.40 9.77
N ILE A 107 13.40 3.29 8.50
CA ILE A 107 14.40 2.28 8.10
C ILE A 107 15.76 2.56 8.76
N PRO A 108 16.31 3.79 8.74
CA PRO A 108 17.58 4.07 9.42
C PRO A 108 17.54 3.73 10.91
N LEU A 109 16.43 4.00 11.60
CA LEU A 109 16.29 3.68 13.02
C LEU A 109 16.28 2.17 13.26
N LEU A 110 15.48 1.43 12.49
CA LEU A 110 15.42 -0.02 12.59
C LEU A 110 16.77 -0.66 12.27
N GLN A 111 17.47 -0.20 11.25
CA GLN A 111 18.83 -0.66 10.93
C GLN A 111 19.79 -0.44 12.10
N GLN A 112 19.75 0.74 12.71
CA GLN A 112 20.63 1.04 13.84
C GLN A 112 20.24 0.22 15.08
N ALA A 113 18.94 0.03 15.36
CA ALA A 113 18.47 -0.80 16.46
C ALA A 113 18.94 -2.26 16.30
N LEU A 114 18.84 -2.83 15.10
CA LEU A 114 19.33 -4.19 14.82
C LEU A 114 20.85 -4.33 15.08
N LYS A 115 21.65 -3.31 14.70
CA LYS A 115 23.09 -3.27 15.03
C LYS A 115 23.36 -3.24 16.54
N HIS A 116 22.45 -2.65 17.32
CA HIS A 116 22.50 -2.62 18.78
C HIS A 116 21.90 -3.88 19.44
N HIS A 117 21.71 -4.97 18.70
CA HIS A 117 21.18 -6.25 19.20
C HIS A 117 19.73 -6.18 19.71
N TYR A 118 18.92 -5.28 19.16
CA TYR A 118 17.48 -5.31 19.38
C TYR A 118 16.82 -6.43 18.56
N ILE A 119 15.86 -7.12 19.18
CA ILE A 119 14.88 -7.97 18.49
C ILE A 119 13.56 -7.20 18.41
N ILE A 120 13.03 -7.06 17.21
CA ILE A 120 11.91 -6.17 16.93
C ILE A 120 10.70 -6.98 16.47
N LEU A 121 9.53 -6.63 17.01
CA LEU A 121 8.23 -7.00 16.44
C LEU A 121 7.68 -5.82 15.63
N GLY A 122 7.60 -5.97 14.31
CA GLY A 122 6.98 -5.00 13.42
C GLY A 122 5.47 -5.24 13.27
N ILE A 123 4.65 -4.30 13.73
CA ILE A 123 3.19 -4.30 13.59
C ILE A 123 2.82 -3.26 12.53
N MET A 124 2.34 -3.72 11.38
CA MET A 124 1.99 -2.88 10.24
C MET A 124 0.48 -2.66 10.17
N LEU A 125 0.04 -1.41 10.28
CA LEU A 125 -1.36 -1.02 10.13
C LEU A 125 -1.64 -0.65 8.67
N VAL A 126 -2.58 -1.37 8.05
CA VAL A 126 -2.92 -1.23 6.63
C VAL A 126 -4.41 -0.87 6.51
N PRO A 127 -4.77 0.41 6.38
CA PRO A 127 -6.15 0.80 6.14
C PRO A 127 -6.69 0.28 4.81
N GLN A 128 -7.98 -0.08 4.79
CA GLN A 128 -8.65 -0.50 3.57
C GLN A 128 -8.80 0.68 2.60
N PRO A 129 -8.52 0.51 1.29
CA PRO A 129 -8.66 1.60 0.33
C PRO A 129 -10.05 2.24 0.30
N SER A 130 -11.11 1.44 0.56
CA SER A 130 -12.51 1.89 0.52
C SER A 130 -12.89 2.89 1.62
N ASN A 131 -12.19 2.89 2.75
CA ASN A 131 -12.50 3.76 3.90
C ASN A 131 -11.39 4.79 4.19
N TYR A 132 -10.23 4.66 3.57
CA TYR A 132 -9.07 5.44 3.95
C TYR A 132 -9.27 6.93 3.73
N GLN A 133 -9.93 7.33 2.64
CA GLN A 133 -10.32 8.72 2.41
C GLN A 133 -11.20 9.26 3.54
N GLN A 134 -12.20 8.49 3.97
CA GLN A 134 -13.09 8.90 5.06
C GLN A 134 -12.36 9.05 6.39
N LEU A 135 -11.34 8.22 6.67
CA LEU A 135 -10.49 8.36 7.86
C LEU A 135 -9.72 9.69 7.85
N ILE A 136 -9.17 10.07 6.69
CA ILE A 136 -8.44 11.34 6.51
C ILE A 136 -9.38 12.54 6.62
N GLU A 137 -10.56 12.48 6.00
CA GLU A 137 -11.57 13.55 6.09
C GLU A 137 -12.04 13.76 7.53
N THR A 138 -12.41 12.67 8.21
CA THR A 138 -12.84 12.69 9.62
C THR A 138 -11.76 13.30 10.52
N ARG A 139 -10.49 12.95 10.29
CA ARG A 139 -9.37 13.53 11.04
C ARG A 139 -9.21 15.02 10.74
N GLY A 140 -9.28 15.41 9.47
CA GLY A 140 -9.19 16.82 9.06
C GLY A 140 -10.30 17.67 9.68
N ASP A 141 -11.54 17.16 9.73
CA ASP A 141 -12.65 17.80 10.42
C ASP A 141 -12.40 17.96 11.93
N ALA A 142 -11.83 16.94 12.57
CA ALA A 142 -11.46 17.00 13.98
C ALA A 142 -10.40 18.08 14.25
N MET A 143 -9.33 18.13 13.44
CA MET A 143 -8.27 19.14 13.54
C MET A 143 -8.83 20.57 13.43
N VAL A 144 -9.73 20.80 12.47
CA VAL A 144 -10.41 22.09 12.31
C VAL A 144 -11.21 22.45 13.56
N LYS A 145 -12.00 21.50 14.10
CA LYS A 145 -12.80 21.71 15.32
C LYS A 145 -11.95 21.96 16.56
N GLN A 146 -10.74 21.37 16.63
CA GLN A 146 -9.78 21.58 17.72
C GLN A 146 -9.11 22.97 17.67
N GLY A 147 -9.33 23.75 16.60
CA GLY A 147 -8.78 25.10 16.50
C GLY A 147 -7.53 25.21 15.62
N LEU A 148 -7.34 24.30 14.64
CA LEU A 148 -6.24 24.36 13.67
C LEU A 148 -6.00 25.77 13.11
N LEU A 149 -7.05 26.52 12.77
CA LEU A 149 -6.90 27.88 12.23
C LEU A 149 -6.22 28.86 13.19
N ALA A 150 -6.47 28.74 14.49
CA ALA A 150 -5.82 29.60 15.48
C ALA A 150 -4.32 29.26 15.55
N GLU A 151 -3.99 27.97 15.61
CA GLU A 151 -2.62 27.47 15.60
C GLU A 151 -1.85 27.89 14.34
N LEU A 152 -2.47 27.82 13.16
CA LEU A 152 -1.86 28.25 11.90
C LEU A 152 -1.51 29.75 11.89
N ARG A 153 -2.31 30.59 12.55
CA ARG A 153 -2.01 32.03 12.67
C ARG A 153 -0.84 32.29 13.61
N GLU A 154 -0.74 31.53 14.70
CA GLU A 154 0.41 31.58 15.60
C GLU A 154 1.70 31.13 14.89
N LEU A 155 1.63 30.03 14.14
CA LEU A 155 2.74 29.57 13.29
C LEU A 155 3.15 30.61 12.24
N ARG A 156 2.20 31.38 11.70
CA ARG A 156 2.49 32.49 10.77
C ARG A 156 3.17 33.67 11.43
N ALA A 157 2.77 34.02 12.65
CA ALA A 157 3.46 35.05 13.42
C ALA A 157 4.91 34.64 13.73
N LEU A 158 5.10 33.35 14.06
CA LEU A 158 6.42 32.79 14.34
C LEU A 158 7.30 32.74 13.08
N GLU A 159 6.75 32.35 11.93
CA GLU A 159 7.43 32.36 10.61
C GLU A 159 7.96 33.75 10.28
N LYS A 160 7.13 34.79 10.44
CA LYS A 160 7.51 36.18 10.19
C LYS A 160 8.65 36.64 11.10
N THR A 161 8.64 36.18 12.35
CA THR A 161 9.63 36.56 13.36
C THR A 161 10.98 35.86 13.11
N LEU A 162 10.97 34.55 12.87
CA LEU A 162 12.18 33.73 12.76
C LEU A 162 12.81 33.77 11.38
N LEU A 163 12.00 33.78 10.31
CA LEU A 163 12.50 33.70 8.94
C LEU A 163 12.62 35.06 8.24
N GLN A 164 12.33 36.18 8.93
CA GLN A 164 12.45 37.55 8.43
C GLN A 164 11.78 37.79 7.04
N GLY A 165 10.74 37.02 6.72
CA GLY A 165 10.02 37.08 5.44
C GLY A 165 10.53 36.13 4.34
N GLY A 166 11.65 35.45 4.55
CA GLY A 166 12.15 34.36 3.70
C GLY A 166 11.37 33.07 3.92
N ARG A 167 10.16 32.99 3.38
CA ARG A 167 9.29 31.81 3.48
C ARG A 167 9.94 30.59 2.83
N ASP A 168 10.08 29.51 3.60
CA ASP A 168 10.55 28.21 3.13
C ASP A 168 9.66 27.10 3.69
N PHE A 169 8.88 26.48 2.81
CA PHE A 169 7.98 25.38 3.15
C PHE A 169 8.69 24.02 3.23
N ASN A 170 10.02 23.98 3.09
CA ASN A 170 10.81 22.76 3.23
C ASN A 170 11.59 22.72 4.55
N ARG A 171 11.43 23.72 5.40
CA ARG A 171 12.19 23.88 6.64
C ARG A 171 11.28 23.97 7.86
N GLY A 172 11.74 23.39 8.96
CA GLY A 172 11.13 23.48 10.27
C GLY A 172 9.74 22.85 10.33
N VAL A 173 8.93 23.38 11.25
CA VAL A 173 7.53 22.98 11.40
C VAL A 173 6.65 23.34 10.19
N TRP A 174 7.07 24.34 9.39
CA TRP A 174 6.29 24.84 8.25
C TRP A 174 6.22 23.90 7.05
N LYS A 175 7.00 22.80 7.08
CA LYS A 175 6.86 21.68 6.15
C LYS A 175 5.64 20.78 6.43
N ALA A 176 4.97 20.98 7.56
CA ALA A 176 3.78 20.22 7.92
C ALA A 176 2.65 20.44 6.92
N ILE A 177 2.06 19.33 6.44
CA ILE A 177 0.88 19.35 5.58
C ILE A 177 -0.23 20.12 6.30
N GLY A 178 -0.78 21.11 5.63
CA GLY A 178 -1.74 22.07 6.15
C GLY A 178 -1.17 23.49 6.22
N TYR A 179 0.13 23.67 6.46
CA TYR A 179 0.68 25.03 6.54
C TYR A 179 0.81 25.68 5.15
N PRO A 180 1.46 25.04 4.15
CA PRO A 180 1.51 25.55 2.78
C PRO A 180 0.13 25.72 2.15
N GLU A 181 -0.78 24.78 2.41
CA GLU A 181 -2.14 24.78 1.84
C GLU A 181 -3.00 25.93 2.35
N PHE A 182 -2.78 26.37 3.59
CA PHE A 182 -3.47 27.53 4.16
C PHE A 182 -2.69 28.84 3.98
N SER A 183 -1.53 28.84 3.33
CA SER A 183 -0.75 30.08 3.15
C SER A 183 -1.54 31.21 2.48
N PRO A 184 -2.36 30.97 1.43
CA PRO A 184 -3.17 32.03 0.83
C PRO A 184 -4.21 32.61 1.78
N TYR A 185 -4.77 31.77 2.68
CA TYR A 185 -5.70 32.20 3.72
C TYR A 185 -4.99 33.03 4.80
N LEU A 186 -3.80 32.62 5.22
CA LEU A 186 -3.00 33.28 6.27
C LEU A 186 -2.43 34.64 5.81
N ASP A 187 -2.19 34.79 4.52
CA ASP A 187 -1.69 36.05 3.94
C ASP A 187 -2.82 37.03 3.57
N TYR A 188 -4.09 36.61 3.65
CA TYR A 188 -5.21 37.45 3.27
C TYR A 188 -5.50 38.54 4.34
N ASP A 189 -5.10 39.76 4.02
CA ASP A 189 -5.31 40.98 4.80
C ASP A 189 -6.55 41.80 4.36
N GLY A 190 -7.27 41.33 3.33
CA GLY A 190 -8.44 42.01 2.81
C GLY A 190 -9.68 41.93 3.73
N VAL A 191 -10.60 42.87 3.50
CA VAL A 191 -11.86 43.05 4.25
C VAL A 191 -13.04 42.21 3.74
N SER A 192 -12.89 41.43 2.66
CA SER A 192 -14.00 40.62 2.13
C SER A 192 -14.11 39.29 2.87
N ASP A 193 -15.16 39.15 3.67
CA ASP A 193 -15.47 37.91 4.37
C ASP A 193 -15.74 36.74 3.41
N ILE A 194 -16.39 37.01 2.28
CA ILE A 194 -16.66 36.00 1.23
C ILE A 194 -15.34 35.44 0.69
N LYS A 195 -14.37 36.30 0.37
CA LYS A 195 -13.07 35.82 -0.14
C LYS A 195 -12.29 35.05 0.93
N ARG A 196 -12.36 35.50 2.18
CA ARG A 196 -11.74 34.80 3.33
C ARG A 196 -12.31 33.39 3.50
N ASP A 197 -13.62 33.23 3.38
CA ASP A 197 -14.31 31.94 3.46
C ASP A 197 -13.94 31.00 2.31
N VAL A 198 -13.87 31.52 1.08
CA VAL A 198 -13.39 30.74 -0.08
C VAL A 198 -11.97 30.22 0.12
N LEU A 199 -11.04 31.07 0.57
CA LEU A 199 -9.65 30.67 0.83
C LEU A 199 -9.55 29.63 1.96
N TYR A 200 -10.40 29.75 2.97
CA TYR A 200 -10.50 28.76 4.04
C TYR A 200 -10.91 27.38 3.49
N HIS A 201 -12.01 27.31 2.74
CA HIS A 201 -12.49 26.06 2.15
C HIS A 201 -11.50 25.44 1.15
N GLN A 202 -10.78 26.28 0.41
CA GLN A 202 -9.67 25.84 -0.45
C GLN A 202 -8.55 25.21 0.37
N GLY A 203 -8.10 25.85 1.45
CA GLY A 203 -7.06 25.33 2.34
C GLY A 203 -7.43 23.96 2.94
N VAL A 204 -8.66 23.80 3.43
CA VAL A 204 -9.17 22.50 3.95
C VAL A 204 -9.14 21.43 2.85
N THR A 205 -9.62 21.76 1.65
CA THR A 205 -9.67 20.82 0.53
C THR A 205 -8.28 20.38 0.09
N MET A 206 -7.35 21.33 -0.05
CA MET A 206 -5.95 21.06 -0.42
C MET A 206 -5.25 20.24 0.66
N MET A 207 -5.41 20.59 1.95
CA MET A 207 -4.80 19.84 3.04
C MET A 207 -5.25 18.38 3.05
N ARG A 208 -6.55 18.11 2.82
CA ARG A 208 -7.08 16.74 2.71
C ARG A 208 -6.48 15.99 1.54
N ALA A 209 -6.40 16.63 0.37
CA ALA A 209 -5.81 16.03 -0.82
C ALA A 209 -4.32 15.69 -0.62
N SER A 210 -3.52 16.63 -0.09
CA SER A 210 -2.11 16.42 0.24
C SER A 210 -1.93 15.31 1.28
N THR A 211 -2.75 15.28 2.33
CA THR A 211 -2.68 14.25 3.38
C THR A 211 -3.03 12.86 2.81
N LEU A 212 -4.03 12.78 1.93
CA LEU A 212 -4.41 11.54 1.27
C LEU A 212 -3.30 11.03 0.35
N GLN A 213 -2.70 11.91 -0.46
CA GLN A 213 -1.56 11.59 -1.32
C GLN A 213 -0.36 11.10 -0.50
N TYR A 214 -0.02 11.79 0.59
CA TYR A 214 1.03 11.37 1.53
C TYR A 214 0.73 9.98 2.11
N GLY A 215 -0.51 9.73 2.50
CA GLY A 215 -0.98 8.44 2.98
C GLY A 215 -0.81 7.31 1.97
N PHE A 216 -1.16 7.52 0.70
CA PHE A 216 -0.93 6.55 -0.37
C PHE A 216 0.56 6.31 -0.62
N ASN A 217 1.39 7.36 -0.61
CA ASN A 217 2.84 7.21 -0.72
C ASN A 217 3.43 6.38 0.42
N GLN A 218 2.92 6.55 1.65
CA GLN A 218 3.30 5.72 2.80
C GLN A 218 2.90 4.25 2.62
N LEU A 219 1.72 3.97 2.06
CA LEU A 219 1.26 2.61 1.76
C LEU A 219 2.13 1.94 0.70
N GLU A 220 2.45 2.65 -0.38
CA GLU A 220 3.37 2.17 -1.42
C GLU A 220 4.76 1.91 -0.85
N TRP A 221 5.30 2.82 -0.04
CA TRP A 221 6.59 2.64 0.63
C TRP A 221 6.55 1.46 1.62
N LEU A 222 5.47 1.27 2.36
CA LEU A 222 5.29 0.13 3.27
C LEU A 222 5.39 -1.19 2.49
N ARG A 223 4.70 -1.26 1.33
CA ARG A 223 4.65 -2.46 0.48
C ARG A 223 5.97 -2.74 -0.24
N HIS A 224 6.55 -1.72 -0.87
CA HIS A 224 7.68 -1.88 -1.80
C HIS A 224 9.05 -1.63 -1.19
N THR A 225 9.13 -1.03 0.01
CA THR A 225 10.41 -0.68 0.64
C THR A 225 10.54 -1.25 2.04
N LEU A 226 9.60 -0.95 2.94
CA LEU A 226 9.70 -1.37 4.34
C LEU A 226 9.51 -2.89 4.51
N THR A 227 8.47 -3.48 3.91
CA THR A 227 8.19 -4.92 4.05
C THR A 227 9.35 -5.78 3.53
N PRO A 228 9.91 -5.52 2.32
CA PRO A 228 11.12 -6.22 1.86
C PRO A 228 12.31 -6.07 2.81
N PHE A 229 12.54 -4.87 3.34
CA PHE A 229 13.60 -4.60 4.31
C PHE A 229 13.42 -5.45 5.59
N LEU A 230 12.22 -5.45 6.18
CA LEU A 230 11.92 -6.21 7.40
C LEU A 230 12.12 -7.71 7.18
N HIS A 231 11.67 -8.23 6.02
CA HIS A 231 11.85 -9.64 5.65
C HIS A 231 13.33 -9.99 5.46
N GLN A 232 14.10 -9.16 4.75
CA GLN A 232 15.54 -9.34 4.56
C GLN A 232 16.30 -9.38 5.88
N GLN A 233 15.92 -8.51 6.83
CA GLN A 233 16.50 -8.45 8.18
C GLN A 233 15.92 -9.50 9.15
N LYS A 234 15.00 -10.37 8.69
CA LYS A 234 14.33 -11.40 9.51
C LYS A 234 13.63 -10.84 10.75
N VAL A 235 13.09 -9.63 10.64
CA VAL A 235 12.28 -9.02 11.70
C VAL A 235 10.93 -9.74 11.75
N ALA A 236 10.44 -10.08 12.95
CA ALA A 236 9.11 -10.66 13.10
C ALA A 236 8.06 -9.61 12.77
N THR A 237 7.10 -9.93 11.91
CA THR A 237 6.08 -8.95 11.47
C THR A 237 4.66 -9.50 11.52
N ILE A 238 3.70 -8.58 11.70
CA ILE A 238 2.27 -8.82 11.52
C ILE A 238 1.65 -7.63 10.79
N SER A 239 0.80 -7.90 9.80
CA SER A 239 0.01 -6.89 9.11
C SER A 239 -1.43 -6.96 9.58
N LEU A 240 -2.00 -5.82 9.98
CA LEU A 240 -3.33 -5.69 10.52
C LEU A 240 -4.14 -4.73 9.67
N ASN A 241 -5.28 -5.21 9.18
CA ASN A 241 -6.17 -4.39 8.36
C ASN A 241 -6.93 -3.41 9.26
N VAL A 242 -6.97 -2.14 8.88
CA VAL A 242 -7.75 -1.11 9.57
C VAL A 242 -9.03 -0.86 8.78
N THR A 243 -10.14 -1.39 9.28
CA THR A 243 -11.47 -1.31 8.67
C THR A 243 -12.28 -0.18 9.33
N ASP A 244 -12.96 -0.45 10.43
CA ASP A 244 -13.79 0.51 11.15
C ASP A 244 -13.33 0.62 12.61
N LYS A 245 -13.59 1.78 13.23
CA LYS A 245 -13.43 1.98 14.67
C LYS A 245 -14.24 0.96 15.47
N GLN A 246 -15.38 0.49 14.96
CA GLN A 246 -16.21 -0.53 15.61
C GLN A 246 -15.50 -1.87 15.76
N PHE A 247 -14.70 -2.27 14.77
CA PHE A 247 -13.99 -3.56 14.76
C PHE A 247 -12.55 -3.48 15.28
N TRP A 248 -12.09 -2.28 15.67
CA TRP A 248 -10.72 -2.03 16.13
C TRP A 248 -10.21 -3.05 17.17
N ALA A 249 -11.03 -3.34 18.19
CA ALA A 249 -10.64 -4.25 19.26
C ALA A 249 -10.40 -5.69 18.74
N ALA A 250 -11.24 -6.14 17.80
CA ALA A 250 -11.20 -7.51 17.28
C ALA A 250 -10.19 -7.70 16.14
N GLU A 251 -10.03 -6.70 15.28
CA GLU A 251 -9.23 -6.80 14.05
C GLU A 251 -7.81 -6.23 14.19
N VAL A 252 -7.58 -5.31 15.13
CA VAL A 252 -6.30 -4.63 15.30
C VAL A 252 -5.71 -4.87 16.68
N GLU A 253 -6.39 -4.42 17.74
CA GLU A 253 -5.81 -4.41 19.09
C GLU A 253 -5.58 -5.83 19.64
N GLY A 254 -6.61 -6.67 19.63
CA GLY A 254 -6.52 -8.05 20.10
C GLY A 254 -5.43 -8.87 19.39
N PRO A 255 -5.40 -8.90 18.04
CA PRO A 255 -4.34 -9.58 17.29
C PRO A 255 -2.94 -9.03 17.56
N ALA A 256 -2.78 -7.71 17.65
CA ALA A 256 -1.50 -7.07 17.97
C ALA A 256 -0.99 -7.49 19.36
N LEU A 257 -1.84 -7.43 20.38
CA LEU A 257 -1.49 -7.82 21.75
C LEU A 257 -1.18 -9.32 21.84
N SER A 258 -1.94 -10.16 21.13
CA SER A 258 -1.67 -11.60 21.06
C SER A 258 -0.29 -11.90 20.45
N MET A 259 0.05 -11.24 19.34
CA MET A 259 1.36 -11.40 18.70
C MET A 259 2.49 -10.87 19.58
N ALA A 260 2.31 -9.72 20.23
CA ALA A 260 3.29 -9.17 21.17
C ALA A 260 3.51 -10.10 22.37
N ASN A 261 2.45 -10.69 22.93
CA ASN A 261 2.54 -11.66 24.01
C ASN A 261 3.36 -12.90 23.59
N GLN A 262 3.10 -13.45 22.39
CA GLN A 262 3.86 -14.57 21.85
C GLN A 262 5.34 -14.20 21.63
N PHE A 263 5.60 -13.00 21.12
CA PHE A 263 6.95 -12.50 20.87
C PHE A 263 7.78 -12.33 22.17
N PHE A 264 7.17 -11.86 23.26
CA PHE A 264 7.90 -11.64 24.52
C PHE A 264 8.03 -12.88 25.42
N HIS A 265 7.08 -13.81 25.35
CA HIS A 265 6.96 -14.94 26.28
C HIS A 265 7.16 -16.33 25.66
N GLY A 266 7.28 -16.44 24.33
CA GLY A 266 7.54 -17.72 23.66
C GLY A 266 8.91 -18.31 24.00
N THR A 267 8.93 -19.42 24.75
CA THR A 267 10.08 -20.33 24.85
C THR A 267 10.11 -21.23 23.61
N HIS A 268 11.28 -21.34 22.96
CA HIS A 268 11.60 -22.08 21.73
C HIS A 268 11.56 -21.24 20.45
N SER A 269 12.51 -21.58 19.56
CA SER A 269 12.77 -20.94 18.28
C SER A 269 11.49 -20.45 17.62
N VAL A 270 11.48 -19.19 17.20
CA VAL A 270 10.50 -18.69 16.25
C VAL A 270 10.78 -19.38 14.93
N THR A 271 10.26 -20.59 14.77
CA THR A 271 9.80 -21.02 13.45
C THR A 271 8.70 -20.03 13.10
N PRO A 272 8.79 -19.34 11.96
CA PRO A 272 7.70 -18.48 11.52
C PRO A 272 6.46 -19.37 11.44
N VAL A 273 5.52 -19.17 12.36
CA VAL A 273 4.17 -19.67 12.18
C VAL A 273 3.60 -18.76 11.10
N PRO A 274 3.38 -19.24 9.87
CA PRO A 274 2.69 -18.45 8.88
C PRO A 274 1.25 -18.38 9.37
N GLY A 275 0.90 -17.30 10.07
CA GLY A 275 -0.48 -16.86 10.08
C GLY A 275 -0.86 -16.70 8.63
N LYS A 276 -1.75 -17.57 8.11
CA LYS A 276 -2.33 -17.44 6.78
C LYS A 276 -3.23 -16.19 6.76
N ILE A 277 -2.62 -15.01 6.69
CA ILE A 277 -3.16 -13.94 5.86
C ILE A 277 -2.49 -14.20 4.52
N SER A 278 -3.12 -15.03 3.69
CA SER A 278 -2.78 -14.99 2.28
C SER A 278 -2.99 -13.54 1.84
N ASN A 279 -2.00 -12.92 1.21
CA ASN A 279 -2.25 -11.72 0.41
C ASN A 279 -3.54 -11.94 -0.41
N PRO A 280 -4.37 -10.90 -0.65
CA PRO A 280 -5.56 -11.09 -1.45
C PRO A 280 -5.17 -11.78 -2.77
N ARG A 281 -6.01 -12.70 -3.24
CA ARG A 281 -5.75 -13.34 -4.54
C ARG A 281 -5.87 -12.27 -5.60
N VAL A 282 -4.86 -12.18 -6.44
CA VAL A 282 -4.76 -11.20 -7.51
C VAL A 282 -4.70 -11.94 -8.84
N VAL A 283 -5.57 -11.56 -9.77
CA VAL A 283 -5.51 -12.02 -11.15
C VAL A 283 -5.16 -10.85 -12.04
N CYS A 284 -4.11 -10.99 -12.84
CA CYS A 284 -3.86 -10.06 -13.94
C CYS A 284 -4.53 -10.57 -15.20
N LEU A 285 -5.42 -9.75 -15.75
CA LEU A 285 -6.15 -10.02 -16.98
C LEU A 285 -5.51 -9.27 -18.15
N PHE A 286 -5.11 -10.04 -19.15
CA PHE A 286 -4.78 -9.59 -20.49
C PHE A 286 -5.99 -9.82 -21.40
N GLY A 287 -6.42 -8.82 -22.17
CA GLY A 287 -7.58 -8.97 -23.05
C GLY A 287 -7.70 -7.85 -24.07
N GLY A 288 -8.60 -8.04 -25.03
CA GLY A 288 -8.85 -7.05 -26.06
C GLY A 288 -9.45 -5.75 -25.51
N SER A 289 -8.96 -4.61 -25.99
CA SER A 289 -9.63 -3.31 -25.87
C SER A 289 -10.85 -3.21 -26.80
N SER A 290 -10.97 -4.11 -27.78
CA SER A 290 -12.13 -4.26 -28.65
C SER A 290 -13.04 -5.38 -28.16
N SER A 291 -14.34 -5.30 -28.47
CA SER A 291 -15.32 -6.34 -28.11
C SER A 291 -15.23 -7.60 -28.95
N GLY A 292 -14.58 -7.52 -30.12
CA GLY A 292 -14.72 -8.53 -31.17
C GLY A 292 -16.08 -8.42 -31.89
N ASN A 293 -16.30 -9.30 -32.87
CA ASN A 293 -17.55 -9.36 -33.62
C ASN A 293 -18.54 -10.38 -33.03
N ASP A 294 -18.04 -11.33 -32.22
CA ASP A 294 -18.87 -12.31 -31.52
C ASP A 294 -19.14 -11.85 -30.07
N PRO A 295 -20.40 -11.69 -29.66
CA PRO A 295 -20.77 -11.37 -28.28
C PRO A 295 -20.27 -12.39 -27.23
N SER A 296 -19.95 -13.62 -27.62
CA SER A 296 -19.49 -14.69 -26.72
C SER A 296 -18.24 -14.28 -25.93
N HIS A 297 -17.32 -13.51 -26.54
CA HIS A 297 -16.10 -13.04 -25.88
C HIS A 297 -16.38 -12.02 -24.76
N VAL A 298 -17.28 -11.07 -25.01
CA VAL A 298 -17.71 -10.11 -23.98
C VAL A 298 -18.46 -10.84 -22.87
N LYS A 299 -19.32 -11.80 -23.22
CA LYS A 299 -20.03 -12.63 -22.24
C LYS A 299 -19.04 -13.39 -21.35
N ALA A 300 -18.02 -14.01 -21.93
CA ALA A 300 -16.99 -14.74 -21.19
C ALA A 300 -16.23 -13.84 -20.20
N ALA A 301 -15.97 -12.57 -20.56
CA ALA A 301 -15.36 -11.59 -19.66
C ALA A 301 -16.23 -11.28 -18.44
N LYS A 302 -17.55 -11.18 -18.63
CA LYS A 302 -18.54 -10.98 -17.56
C LYS A 302 -18.67 -12.22 -16.68
N ASP A 303 -18.72 -13.40 -17.30
CA ASP A 303 -18.79 -14.69 -16.59
C ASP A 303 -17.54 -14.89 -15.71
N LEU A 304 -16.36 -14.55 -16.23
CA LEU A 304 -15.12 -14.55 -15.44
C LEU A 304 -15.23 -13.61 -14.24
N SER A 305 -15.72 -12.40 -14.44
CA SER A 305 -15.86 -11.41 -13.36
C SER A 305 -16.81 -11.88 -12.25
N LEU A 306 -17.86 -12.61 -12.60
CA LEU A 306 -18.76 -13.24 -11.63
C LEU A 306 -18.03 -14.29 -10.78
N GLU A 307 -17.17 -15.10 -11.39
CA GLU A 307 -16.35 -16.07 -10.66
C GLU A 307 -15.28 -15.39 -9.77
N LEU A 308 -14.66 -14.32 -10.27
CA LEU A 308 -13.71 -13.53 -9.47
C LEU A 308 -14.39 -12.94 -8.22
N HIS A 309 -15.62 -12.39 -8.38
CA HIS A 309 -16.42 -11.91 -7.26
C HIS A 309 -16.72 -13.03 -6.24
N ARG A 310 -17.21 -14.18 -6.71
CA ARG A 310 -17.52 -15.35 -5.84
C ARG A 310 -16.33 -15.83 -5.02
N LYS A 311 -15.12 -15.67 -5.55
CA LYS A 311 -13.87 -16.11 -4.93
C LYS A 311 -13.10 -14.98 -4.24
N ASN A 312 -13.69 -13.78 -4.17
CA ASN A 312 -13.07 -12.59 -3.59
C ASN A 312 -11.67 -12.29 -4.16
N ILE A 313 -11.55 -12.34 -5.49
CA ILE A 313 -10.30 -12.13 -6.22
C ILE A 313 -10.26 -10.69 -6.74
N THR A 314 -9.14 -10.00 -6.53
CA THR A 314 -8.86 -8.67 -7.08
C THR A 314 -8.37 -8.79 -8.53
N LEU A 315 -8.88 -7.93 -9.40
CA LEU A 315 -8.50 -7.86 -10.81
C LEU A 315 -7.48 -6.74 -11.06
N ILE A 316 -6.33 -7.09 -11.62
CA ILE A 316 -5.38 -6.16 -12.22
C ILE A 316 -5.51 -6.26 -13.74
N TYR A 317 -5.47 -5.14 -14.45
CA TYR A 317 -5.57 -5.17 -15.91
C TYR A 317 -4.97 -3.91 -16.56
N GLY A 318 -4.98 -3.87 -17.88
CA GLY A 318 -4.39 -2.79 -18.69
C GLY A 318 -5.10 -1.43 -18.65
N GLY A 319 -6.15 -1.25 -17.85
CA GLY A 319 -6.80 0.04 -17.62
C GLY A 319 -7.68 0.55 -18.77
N GLY A 320 -8.07 -0.33 -19.72
CA GLY A 320 -9.00 -0.01 -20.79
C GLY A 320 -10.48 0.04 -20.34
N MET A 321 -11.27 0.92 -20.92
CA MET A 321 -12.68 1.15 -20.57
C MET A 321 -13.66 0.49 -21.54
N THR A 322 -13.14 -0.05 -22.64
CA THR A 322 -13.93 -0.63 -23.74
C THR A 322 -13.57 -2.10 -23.98
N GLY A 323 -14.37 -2.78 -24.81
CA GLY A 323 -14.12 -4.16 -25.22
C GLY A 323 -14.21 -5.20 -24.11
N VAL A 324 -13.48 -6.31 -24.30
CA VAL A 324 -13.41 -7.43 -23.36
C VAL A 324 -12.89 -6.98 -21.99
N MET A 325 -11.84 -6.15 -21.97
CA MET A 325 -11.28 -5.61 -20.73
C MET A 325 -12.28 -4.71 -19.97
N GLY A 326 -12.91 -3.75 -20.65
CA GLY A 326 -13.88 -2.86 -20.04
C GLY A 326 -15.11 -3.62 -19.51
N ALA A 327 -15.54 -4.66 -20.22
CA ALA A 327 -16.63 -5.52 -19.79
C ALA A 327 -16.29 -6.28 -18.50
N ALA A 328 -15.09 -6.86 -18.39
CA ALA A 328 -14.65 -7.52 -17.16
C ALA A 328 -14.55 -6.54 -15.99
N ALA A 329 -13.81 -5.43 -16.19
CA ALA A 329 -13.58 -4.42 -15.18
C ALA A 329 -14.90 -3.83 -14.63
N SER A 330 -15.78 -3.35 -15.51
CA SER A 330 -17.04 -2.75 -15.07
C SER A 330 -18.01 -3.74 -14.42
N THR A 331 -18.00 -5.01 -14.86
CA THR A 331 -18.84 -6.05 -14.24
C THR A 331 -18.36 -6.36 -12.83
N LEU A 332 -17.04 -6.53 -12.63
CA LEU A 332 -16.50 -6.81 -11.31
C LEU A 332 -16.68 -5.63 -10.36
N VAL A 333 -16.50 -4.39 -10.83
CA VAL A 333 -16.79 -3.19 -10.02
C VAL A 333 -18.26 -3.12 -9.61
N ALA A 334 -19.19 -3.44 -10.52
CA ALA A 334 -20.62 -3.46 -10.19
C ALA A 334 -20.98 -4.51 -9.13
N LEU A 335 -20.22 -5.61 -9.04
CA LEU A 335 -20.45 -6.69 -8.08
C LEU A 335 -19.72 -6.49 -6.75
N SER A 336 -18.49 -5.99 -6.79
CA SER A 336 -17.54 -5.99 -5.67
C SER A 336 -17.04 -4.59 -5.26
N GLY A 337 -17.46 -3.55 -5.97
CA GLY A 337 -17.07 -2.16 -5.73
C GLY A 337 -15.77 -1.74 -6.44
N PRO A 338 -15.47 -0.43 -6.50
CA PRO A 338 -14.32 0.09 -7.26
C PRO A 338 -12.95 -0.42 -6.80
N SER A 339 -12.80 -0.82 -5.53
CA SER A 339 -11.54 -1.33 -4.98
C SER A 339 -11.20 -2.76 -5.41
N SER A 340 -12.13 -3.49 -6.04
CA SER A 340 -11.87 -4.86 -6.51
C SER A 340 -11.14 -4.91 -7.85
N VAL A 341 -10.99 -3.77 -8.53
CA VAL A 341 -10.37 -3.65 -9.85
C VAL A 341 -9.35 -2.52 -9.83
N HIS A 342 -8.15 -2.80 -10.35
CA HIS A 342 -7.10 -1.80 -10.49
C HIS A 342 -6.52 -1.84 -11.91
N GLY A 343 -6.73 -0.77 -12.67
CA GLY A 343 -6.18 -0.58 -14.01
C GLY A 343 -4.81 0.11 -13.97
N ILE A 344 -3.85 -0.38 -14.75
CA ILE A 344 -2.55 0.27 -14.92
C ILE A 344 -2.42 0.64 -16.40
N VAL A 345 -2.26 1.93 -16.69
CA VAL A 345 -2.30 2.45 -18.05
C VAL A 345 -1.20 3.50 -18.29
N PRO A 346 -0.57 3.55 -19.46
CA PRO A 346 0.33 4.65 -19.78
C PRO A 346 -0.43 5.97 -20.01
N ALA A 347 0.18 7.09 -19.64
CA ALA A 347 -0.40 8.42 -19.81
C ALA A 347 -0.85 8.71 -21.25
N ALA A 348 -0.11 8.21 -22.25
CA ALA A 348 -0.47 8.38 -23.67
C ALA A 348 -1.78 7.67 -24.04
N LEU A 349 -1.96 6.43 -23.57
CA LEU A 349 -3.18 5.65 -23.84
C LEU A 349 -4.38 6.16 -23.03
N ALA A 350 -4.14 6.60 -21.79
CA ALA A 350 -5.18 7.21 -20.96
C ALA A 350 -5.80 8.43 -21.65
N LYS A 351 -4.95 9.35 -22.13
CA LYS A 351 -5.39 10.54 -22.88
C LYS A 351 -6.12 10.18 -24.18
N PHE A 352 -5.59 9.21 -24.93
CA PHE A 352 -6.23 8.78 -26.17
C PHE A 352 -7.64 8.22 -25.92
N GLU A 353 -7.79 7.38 -24.90
CA GLU A 353 -9.07 6.75 -24.56
C GLU A 353 -10.10 7.76 -24.03
N GLU A 354 -9.66 8.74 -23.23
CA GLU A 354 -10.50 9.86 -22.76
C GLU A 354 -11.02 10.70 -23.94
N ASN A 355 -10.15 11.01 -24.91
CA ASN A 355 -10.53 11.76 -26.11
C ASN A 355 -11.54 11.00 -26.98
N VAL A 356 -11.44 9.67 -27.07
CA VAL A 356 -12.33 8.85 -27.89
C VAL A 356 -13.68 8.59 -27.22
N THR A 357 -13.69 8.35 -25.91
CA THR A 357 -14.89 7.94 -25.17
C THR A 357 -15.67 9.11 -24.58
N GLY A 358 -15.04 10.28 -24.41
CA GLY A 358 -15.62 11.43 -23.73
C GLY A 358 -15.93 11.19 -22.25
N GLN A 359 -15.46 10.07 -21.69
CA GLN A 359 -15.72 9.67 -20.31
C GLN A 359 -14.47 9.93 -19.45
N SER A 360 -14.59 10.82 -18.47
CA SER A 360 -13.60 11.00 -17.39
C SER A 360 -13.97 10.22 -16.12
N HIS A 361 -15.11 9.53 -16.10
CA HIS A 361 -15.67 8.93 -14.88
C HIS A 361 -14.96 7.63 -14.49
N MET A 362 -13.99 7.78 -13.60
CA MET A 362 -13.06 6.74 -13.12
C MET A 362 -13.70 5.66 -12.23
N SER A 363 -14.85 5.91 -11.58
CA SER A 363 -15.40 4.99 -10.58
C SER A 363 -15.98 3.69 -11.16
N LYS A 364 -16.38 3.67 -12.43
CA LYS A 364 -17.05 2.51 -13.06
C LYS A 364 -16.10 1.35 -13.39
N PHE A 365 -14.80 1.62 -13.55
CA PHE A 365 -13.81 0.64 -13.99
C PHE A 365 -12.72 0.36 -12.93
N GLY A 366 -12.89 0.90 -11.72
CA GLY A 366 -12.03 0.67 -10.57
C GLY A 366 -10.96 1.74 -10.37
N SER A 367 -10.00 1.48 -9.49
CA SER A 367 -8.86 2.37 -9.32
C SER A 367 -7.96 2.34 -10.57
N ARG A 368 -7.22 3.42 -10.82
CA ARG A 368 -6.34 3.53 -11.98
C ARG A 368 -5.01 4.15 -11.61
N THR A 369 -3.90 3.50 -11.97
CA THR A 369 -2.55 4.07 -11.92
C THR A 369 -2.12 4.46 -13.32
N VAL A 370 -1.79 5.74 -13.50
CA VAL A 370 -1.22 6.24 -14.76
C VAL A 370 0.30 6.17 -14.67
N VAL A 371 0.93 5.49 -15.63
CA VAL A 371 2.38 5.33 -15.72
C VAL A 371 2.96 6.04 -16.93
N ARG A 372 4.28 6.21 -16.97
CA ARG A 372 4.95 6.92 -18.07
C ARG A 372 4.97 6.12 -19.38
N ASP A 373 5.14 4.81 -19.32
CA ASP A 373 5.41 3.96 -20.48
C ASP A 373 4.82 2.54 -20.36
N MET A 374 4.81 1.79 -21.47
CA MET A 374 4.27 0.42 -21.54
C MET A 374 5.08 -0.58 -20.70
N HIS A 375 6.40 -0.44 -20.60
CA HIS A 375 7.23 -1.36 -19.82
C HIS A 375 6.92 -1.26 -18.32
N THR A 376 6.77 -0.04 -17.82
CA THR A 376 6.38 0.27 -16.45
C THR A 376 4.99 -0.29 -16.17
N ARG A 377 4.05 -0.18 -17.13
CA ARG A 377 2.72 -0.79 -17.01
C ARG A 377 2.82 -2.29 -16.80
N LYS A 378 3.49 -3.01 -17.71
CA LYS A 378 3.59 -4.47 -17.66
C LYS A 378 4.30 -4.94 -16.39
N ARG A 379 5.40 -4.27 -16.02
CA ARG A 379 6.13 -4.55 -14.77
C ARG A 379 5.22 -4.44 -13.55
N LEU A 380 4.48 -3.34 -13.38
CA LEU A 380 3.59 -3.16 -12.23
C LEU A 380 2.43 -4.16 -12.23
N MET A 381 1.86 -4.49 -13.40
CA MET A 381 0.82 -5.52 -13.53
C MET A 381 1.33 -6.90 -13.08
N ILE A 382 2.54 -7.26 -13.48
CA ILE A 382 3.19 -8.52 -13.10
C ILE A 382 3.54 -8.53 -11.61
N GLU A 383 4.20 -7.47 -11.11
CA GLU A 383 4.54 -7.33 -9.69
C GLU A 383 3.30 -7.45 -8.79
N ALA A 384 2.14 -6.91 -9.20
CA ALA A 384 0.91 -7.03 -8.43
C ALA A 384 0.46 -8.49 -8.25
N VAL A 385 0.63 -9.34 -9.28
CA VAL A 385 0.33 -10.78 -9.21
C VAL A 385 1.36 -11.53 -8.39
N LEU A 386 2.64 -11.24 -8.57
CA LEU A 386 3.73 -11.90 -7.82
C LEU A 386 3.62 -11.61 -6.32
N ASN A 387 3.13 -10.42 -5.97
CA ASN A 387 2.83 -10.03 -4.60
C ASN A 387 1.45 -10.50 -4.11
N GLY A 388 0.65 -11.16 -4.94
CA GLY A 388 -0.66 -11.71 -4.59
C GLY A 388 -0.56 -12.98 -3.75
N GLY A 389 -1.67 -13.40 -3.14
CA GLY A 389 -1.68 -14.63 -2.33
C GLY A 389 -1.69 -15.91 -3.16
N PRO A 390 -1.66 -17.09 -2.51
CA PRO A 390 -1.76 -18.38 -3.19
C PRO A 390 -3.01 -18.47 -4.07
N GLY A 391 -2.85 -18.88 -5.32
CA GLY A 391 -3.91 -18.87 -6.33
C GLY A 391 -3.99 -17.56 -7.15
N SER A 392 -3.01 -16.66 -7.00
CA SER A 392 -2.81 -15.53 -7.91
C SER A 392 -2.15 -15.99 -9.20
N GLY A 393 -2.49 -15.35 -10.32
CA GLY A 393 -1.91 -15.71 -11.60
C GLY A 393 -2.35 -14.83 -12.76
N PHE A 394 -1.96 -15.28 -13.95
CA PHE A 394 -2.15 -14.55 -15.19
C PHE A 394 -3.24 -15.21 -16.02
N VAL A 395 -4.13 -14.38 -16.55
CA VAL A 395 -5.26 -14.81 -17.36
C VAL A 395 -5.24 -14.04 -18.66
N ALA A 396 -5.41 -14.74 -19.78
CA ALA A 396 -5.73 -14.09 -21.05
C ALA A 396 -7.14 -14.46 -21.54
N LEU A 397 -7.89 -13.43 -21.91
CA LEU A 397 -9.12 -13.50 -22.69
C LEU A 397 -8.85 -13.09 -24.13
N SER A 398 -9.81 -13.32 -25.02
CA SER A 398 -9.72 -12.97 -26.43
C SER A 398 -9.24 -11.53 -26.66
N GLY A 399 -8.24 -11.36 -27.53
CA GLY A 399 -7.54 -10.10 -27.75
C GLY A 399 -6.55 -10.17 -28.91
N GLY A 400 -5.94 -9.02 -29.22
CA GLY A 400 -5.02 -8.88 -30.36
C GLY A 400 -3.54 -8.96 -29.99
N TYR A 401 -2.69 -8.25 -30.73
CA TYR A 401 -1.24 -8.27 -30.53
C TYR A 401 -0.80 -7.92 -29.11
N GLY A 402 -1.41 -6.91 -28.48
CA GLY A 402 -1.05 -6.53 -27.10
C GLY A 402 -1.31 -7.65 -26.10
N THR A 403 -2.45 -8.32 -26.21
CA THR A 403 -2.79 -9.48 -25.36
C THR A 403 -1.83 -10.64 -25.58
N MET A 404 -1.44 -10.90 -26.83
CA MET A 404 -0.48 -11.96 -27.15
C MET A 404 0.92 -11.64 -26.60
N GLU A 405 1.35 -10.39 -26.71
CA GLU A 405 2.64 -9.93 -26.19
C GLU A 405 2.72 -10.09 -24.68
N GLU A 406 1.69 -9.64 -23.96
CA GLU A 406 1.59 -9.77 -22.49
C GLU A 406 1.54 -11.26 -22.06
N LEU A 407 0.76 -12.09 -22.76
CA LEU A 407 0.65 -13.53 -22.49
C LEU A 407 1.98 -14.27 -22.70
N LEU A 408 2.65 -14.02 -23.83
CA LEU A 408 3.91 -14.69 -24.15
C LEU A 408 5.07 -14.20 -23.26
N GLU A 409 5.05 -12.95 -22.80
CA GLU A 409 6.03 -12.43 -21.84
C GLU A 409 5.98 -13.21 -20.53
N VAL A 410 4.80 -13.33 -19.89
CA VAL A 410 4.67 -14.10 -18.63
C VAL A 410 4.89 -15.60 -18.85
N THR A 411 4.55 -16.13 -20.03
CA THR A 411 4.85 -17.53 -20.37
C THR A 411 6.35 -17.77 -20.43
N THR A 412 7.08 -16.86 -21.08
CA THR A 412 8.54 -16.93 -21.20
C THR A 412 9.19 -16.77 -19.83
N TRP A 413 8.70 -15.86 -19.00
CA TRP A 413 9.23 -15.64 -17.65
C TRP A 413 9.01 -16.85 -16.73
N TYR A 414 7.88 -17.54 -16.87
CA TYR A 414 7.66 -18.83 -16.20
C TYR A 414 8.68 -19.89 -16.65
N GLN A 415 8.93 -20.02 -17.95
CA GLN A 415 9.92 -20.96 -18.50
C GLN A 415 11.35 -20.66 -17.99
N LEU A 416 11.66 -19.37 -17.87
CA LEU A 416 12.94 -18.84 -17.38
C LEU A 416 13.11 -18.91 -15.85
N GLY A 417 12.09 -19.36 -15.12
CA GLY A 417 12.11 -19.46 -13.66
C GLY A 417 12.02 -18.11 -12.93
N ILE A 418 11.58 -17.05 -13.62
CA ILE A 418 11.42 -15.70 -13.03
C ILE A 418 10.18 -15.66 -12.10
N HIS A 419 9.14 -16.44 -12.42
CA HIS A 419 7.99 -16.62 -11.53
C HIS A 419 7.37 -18.01 -11.62
N ASN A 420 6.52 -18.34 -10.65
CA ASN A 420 5.83 -19.63 -10.53
C ASN A 420 4.30 -19.50 -10.56
N CYS A 421 3.76 -18.32 -10.89
CA CYS A 421 2.32 -18.12 -11.01
C CYS A 421 1.76 -18.82 -12.26
N ASN A 422 0.57 -19.40 -12.12
CA ASN A 422 -0.13 -20.07 -13.23
C ASN A 422 -0.48 -19.07 -14.34
N VAL A 423 -0.37 -19.53 -15.59
CA VAL A 423 -0.77 -18.78 -16.80
C VAL A 423 -1.91 -19.57 -17.45
N CYS A 424 -3.10 -18.97 -17.48
CA CYS A 424 -4.32 -19.62 -17.99
C CYS A 424 -4.93 -18.81 -19.13
N VAL A 425 -5.44 -19.47 -20.16
CA VAL A 425 -6.25 -18.84 -21.22
C VAL A 425 -7.69 -19.31 -21.13
N LEU A 426 -8.65 -18.40 -21.36
CA LEU A 426 -10.04 -18.77 -21.58
C LEU A 426 -10.28 -18.98 -23.07
N ASN A 427 -10.38 -20.24 -23.50
CA ASN A 427 -10.56 -20.59 -24.91
C ASN A 427 -12.03 -20.55 -25.30
N VAL A 428 -12.53 -19.34 -25.55
CA VAL A 428 -13.90 -19.09 -26.02
C VAL A 428 -13.99 -19.42 -27.51
N ASP A 429 -14.86 -20.34 -27.89
CA ASP A 429 -15.13 -20.72 -29.29
C ASP A 429 -13.87 -21.06 -30.10
N GLY A 430 -12.87 -21.67 -29.45
CA GLY A 430 -11.61 -22.07 -30.11
C GLY A 430 -10.66 -20.92 -30.43
N PHE A 431 -10.88 -19.72 -29.87
CA PHE A 431 -10.06 -18.52 -30.14
C PHE A 431 -8.54 -18.75 -30.00
N TYR A 432 -8.11 -19.61 -29.08
CA TYR A 432 -6.70 -19.94 -28.83
C TYR A 432 -6.21 -21.22 -29.51
N ASP A 433 -7.04 -21.95 -30.26
CA ASP A 433 -6.67 -23.23 -30.88
C ASP A 433 -5.41 -23.10 -31.75
N GLY A 434 -5.34 -22.04 -32.57
CA GLY A 434 -4.16 -21.78 -33.40
C GLY A 434 -2.87 -21.53 -32.61
N LEU A 435 -2.97 -20.89 -31.43
CA LEU A 435 -1.82 -20.70 -30.54
C LEU A 435 -1.39 -22.04 -29.93
N LEU A 436 -2.34 -22.85 -29.48
CA LEU A 436 -2.07 -24.14 -28.85
C LEU A 436 -1.47 -25.15 -29.85
N ASP A 437 -1.94 -25.13 -31.10
CA ASP A 437 -1.35 -25.87 -32.20
C ASP A 437 0.09 -25.41 -32.49
N TRP A 438 0.33 -24.10 -32.47
CA TRP A 438 1.67 -23.55 -32.63
C TRP A 438 2.61 -23.99 -31.49
N VAL A 439 2.17 -23.89 -30.22
CA VAL A 439 2.91 -24.37 -29.04
C VAL A 439 3.27 -25.85 -29.19
N SER A 440 2.31 -26.67 -29.64
CA SER A 440 2.52 -28.09 -29.89
C SER A 440 3.60 -28.32 -30.96
N LYS A 441 3.51 -27.61 -32.09
CA LYS A 441 4.49 -27.69 -33.18
C LYS A 441 5.89 -27.25 -32.73
N VAL A 442 6.04 -26.15 -31.99
CA VAL A 442 7.37 -25.70 -31.55
C VAL A 442 7.98 -26.65 -30.51
N SER A 443 7.16 -27.32 -29.71
CA SER A 443 7.60 -28.39 -28.80
C SER A 443 8.05 -29.64 -29.58
N GLU A 444 7.27 -30.08 -30.58
CA GLU A 444 7.63 -31.20 -31.46
C GLU A 444 8.93 -30.94 -32.25
N LYS A 445 9.16 -29.68 -32.64
CA LYS A 445 10.41 -29.25 -33.30
C LYS A 445 11.57 -28.98 -32.34
N GLY A 446 11.37 -29.16 -31.03
CA GLY A 446 12.43 -29.07 -30.02
C GLY A 446 12.84 -27.67 -29.61
N PHE A 447 12.06 -26.62 -29.96
CA PHE A 447 12.35 -25.25 -29.54
C PHE A 447 11.96 -24.97 -28.08
N ILE A 448 10.99 -25.74 -27.55
CA ILE A 448 10.63 -25.73 -26.12
C ILE A 448 10.55 -27.17 -25.60
N GLY A 449 10.80 -27.37 -24.30
CA GLY A 449 10.73 -28.71 -23.69
C GLY A 449 9.30 -29.29 -23.73
N ALA A 450 9.19 -30.62 -23.77
CA ALA A 450 7.89 -31.30 -23.77
C ALA A 450 7.02 -31.00 -22.53
N LYS A 451 7.63 -30.60 -21.42
CA LYS A 451 6.92 -30.13 -20.21
C LYS A 451 6.48 -28.67 -20.33
N ASP A 452 7.25 -27.85 -21.05
CA ASP A 452 6.99 -26.41 -21.23
C ASP A 452 5.75 -26.14 -22.10
N ARG A 453 5.31 -27.12 -22.91
CA ARG A 453 4.03 -27.04 -23.66
C ARG A 453 2.81 -26.83 -22.75
N THR A 454 2.93 -27.17 -21.46
CA THR A 454 1.84 -27.10 -20.49
C THR A 454 1.86 -25.84 -19.62
N ILE A 455 2.79 -24.91 -19.86
CA ILE A 455 2.89 -23.65 -19.12
C ILE A 455 1.61 -22.84 -19.29
N ILE A 456 1.14 -22.69 -20.54
CA ILE A 456 -0.16 -22.10 -20.84
C ILE A 456 -1.22 -23.19 -20.64
N GLN A 457 -1.98 -23.06 -19.56
CA GLN A 457 -3.11 -23.94 -19.27
C GLN A 457 -4.39 -23.40 -19.92
N VAL A 458 -5.25 -24.31 -20.34
CA VAL A 458 -6.45 -23.97 -21.12
C VAL A 458 -7.70 -24.25 -20.29
N ALA A 459 -8.60 -23.27 -20.24
CA ALA A 459 -9.92 -23.42 -19.67
C ALA A 459 -10.99 -23.09 -20.71
N SER A 460 -12.11 -23.81 -20.69
CA SER A 460 -13.28 -23.56 -21.55
C SER A 460 -14.42 -22.84 -20.83
N SER A 461 -14.25 -22.56 -19.52
CA SER A 461 -15.23 -21.83 -18.71
C SER A 461 -14.55 -20.97 -17.66
N ALA A 462 -15.24 -19.92 -17.20
CA ALA A 462 -14.78 -19.04 -16.13
C ALA A 462 -14.40 -19.80 -14.85
N GLU A 463 -15.24 -20.76 -14.44
CA GLU A 463 -14.98 -21.60 -13.27
C GLU A 463 -13.74 -22.50 -13.48
N GLY A 464 -13.62 -23.10 -14.68
CA GLY A 464 -12.45 -23.89 -15.06
C GLY A 464 -11.17 -23.07 -15.02
N LEU A 465 -11.25 -21.80 -15.42
CA LEU A 465 -10.12 -20.87 -15.41
C LEU A 465 -9.70 -20.50 -13.99
N VAL A 466 -10.64 -20.23 -13.08
CA VAL A 466 -10.28 -19.98 -11.68
C VAL A 466 -9.69 -21.24 -11.03
N ARG A 467 -10.21 -22.44 -11.34
CA ARG A 467 -9.58 -23.70 -10.90
C ARG A 467 -8.16 -23.88 -11.46
N CYS A 468 -7.93 -23.51 -12.72
CA CYS A 468 -6.61 -23.52 -13.34
C CYS A 468 -5.58 -22.70 -12.53
N LEU A 469 -6.00 -21.54 -12.02
CA LEU A 469 -5.14 -20.70 -11.18
C LEU A 469 -4.83 -21.32 -9.81
N GLU A 470 -5.72 -22.15 -9.27
CA GLU A 470 -5.55 -22.84 -7.97
C GLU A 470 -4.70 -24.11 -8.07
N GLY A 471 -4.63 -24.71 -9.26
CA GLY A 471 -3.90 -25.96 -9.50
C GLY A 471 -2.40 -25.83 -9.29
N LYS A 472 -1.74 -26.91 -8.86
CA LYS A 472 -0.28 -26.99 -8.95
C LYS A 472 0.08 -27.15 -10.42
N THR A 473 0.86 -26.21 -10.97
CA THR A 473 1.42 -26.34 -12.31
C THR A 473 2.23 -27.64 -12.38
N GLN A 474 2.01 -28.46 -13.40
CA GLN A 474 2.87 -29.62 -13.63
C GLN A 474 4.29 -29.09 -13.86
N GLN A 475 5.24 -29.60 -13.07
CA GLN A 475 6.61 -29.11 -12.98
C GLN A 475 7.23 -29.02 -14.38
N SER A 476 7.31 -27.81 -14.94
CA SER A 476 8.19 -27.54 -16.07
C SER A 476 9.63 -27.74 -15.62
N GLU A 477 10.54 -27.98 -16.57
CA GLU A 477 11.98 -27.95 -16.29
C GLU A 477 12.43 -26.49 -16.16
N GLN A 478 11.95 -25.82 -15.11
CA GLN A 478 12.33 -24.45 -14.83
C GLN A 478 13.85 -24.40 -14.73
N ARG A 479 14.46 -23.60 -15.61
CA ARG A 479 15.89 -23.36 -15.55
C ARG A 479 16.14 -22.57 -14.28
N ARG A 480 16.92 -23.13 -13.33
CA ARG A 480 17.42 -22.39 -12.17
C ARG A 480 18.50 -21.43 -12.63
N ILE A 481 18.09 -20.36 -13.28
CA ILE A 481 18.95 -19.28 -13.74
C ILE A 481 19.01 -18.25 -12.61
N GLU A 482 20.21 -17.94 -12.14
CA GLU A 482 20.43 -16.78 -11.28
C GLU A 482 20.41 -15.53 -12.17
N TRP A 483 19.31 -14.78 -12.09
CA TRP A 483 19.18 -13.48 -12.74
C TRP A 483 19.91 -12.44 -11.87
N ILE A 484 21.05 -11.93 -12.34
CA ILE A 484 21.87 -10.87 -11.69
C ILE A 484 21.21 -9.51 -11.83
#